data_AF-A0A7J8WXB5-F1
#
_entry.id   AF-A0A7J8WXB5-F1
#
_cell.length_a   1.000
_cell.length_b   1.000
_cell.length_c   1.000
_cell.angle_alpha   90.00
_cell.angle_beta   90.00
_cell.angle_gamma   90.00
#
_symmetry.space_group_name_H-M   'P 1'
#
loop_
_entity.id
_entity.type
_entity.pdbx_description
1 polymer ?
#
loop_
_entity_poly.entity_id
_entity_poly.type
_entity_poly.pdbx_seq_one_letter_code
_entity_poly.pdbx_strand_id
1 'polypeptide(L)'
;MTCDKFWRICLQKAESSRPNCKRKCINVMKDLFNCGMCGYKCKYSEICCKVQCVSASLDKRNCGGCHKKCKKGEFCVYGMCN
;
A
#
# COMPACT_ATOMS: atom_id res chain seq x y z
N MET A 1 -20.17 2.57 15.75
CA MET A 1 -19.11 1.55 15.91
C MET A 1 -17.79 2.20 15.52
N THR A 2 -16.87 2.41 16.46
CA THR A 2 -15.64 3.18 16.23
C THR A 2 -14.40 2.34 16.59
N CYS A 3 -13.34 2.37 15.76
CA CYS A 3 -12.18 1.46 15.90
C CYS A 3 -11.41 1.71 17.22
N ASP A 4 -11.57 2.88 17.83
CA ASP A 4 -11.07 3.28 19.15
C ASP A 4 -11.64 2.48 20.33
N LYS A 5 -12.92 2.08 20.27
CA LYS A 5 -13.55 1.29 21.36
C LYS A 5 -13.52 -0.22 21.10
N PHE A 6 -13.44 -0.63 19.83
CA PHE A 6 -13.55 -2.03 19.43
C PHE A 6 -12.43 -2.43 18.47
N TRP A 7 -11.18 -2.20 18.88
CA TRP A 7 -9.97 -2.48 18.08
C TRP A 7 -9.90 -3.94 17.57
N ARG A 8 -10.52 -4.89 18.28
CA ARG A 8 -10.64 -6.31 17.89
C ARG A 8 -11.47 -6.53 16.61
N ILE A 9 -12.40 -5.63 16.29
CA ILE A 9 -13.15 -5.68 15.02
C ILE A 9 -12.22 -5.33 13.85
N CYS A 10 -11.21 -4.50 14.09
CA CYS A 10 -10.21 -4.11 13.09
C CYS A 10 -9.22 -5.26 12.77
N LEU A 11 -9.12 -6.28 13.65
CA LEU A 11 -8.29 -7.48 13.50
C LEU A 11 -8.95 -8.63 12.70
N GLN A 12 -10.27 -8.62 12.53
CA GLN A 12 -10.99 -9.76 11.96
C GLN A 12 -10.72 -9.99 10.46
N LYS A 13 -10.11 -9.00 9.77
CA LYS A 13 -9.55 -9.18 8.42
C LYS A 13 -8.03 -9.17 8.50
N ALA A 14 -7.45 -10.36 8.44
CA ALA A 14 -6.04 -10.73 8.57
C ALA A 14 -5.03 -10.04 7.61
N GLU A 15 -5.40 -8.96 6.93
CA GLU A 15 -4.49 -8.16 6.09
C GLU A 15 -4.16 -6.78 6.68
N SER A 16 -4.70 -6.44 7.86
CA SER A 16 -4.73 -5.06 8.35
C SER A 16 -3.75 -4.83 9.50
N SER A 17 -2.51 -4.44 9.20
CA SER A 17 -1.62 -3.80 10.17
C SER A 17 -2.16 -2.39 10.47
N ARG A 18 -3.28 -2.25 11.21
CA ARG A 18 -4.16 -1.07 11.13
C ARG A 18 -3.88 -0.02 12.22
N PRO A 19 -3.19 1.11 11.95
CA PRO A 19 -3.24 2.27 12.81
C PRO A 19 -4.65 2.87 12.81
N ASN A 20 -5.10 3.31 13.98
CA ASN A 20 -6.40 3.94 14.16
C ASN A 20 -6.35 5.38 13.64
N CYS A 21 -6.86 5.63 12.43
CA CYS A 21 -6.88 6.98 11.86
C CYS A 21 -8.24 7.61 12.12
N LYS A 22 -8.31 8.50 13.12
CA LYS A 22 -9.51 9.27 13.45
C LYS A 22 -10.76 8.38 13.55
N ARG A 23 -10.69 7.29 14.32
CA ARG A 23 -11.79 6.35 14.60
C ARG A 23 -12.20 5.45 13.42
N LYS A 24 -11.51 5.53 12.28
CA LYS A 24 -11.74 4.68 11.11
C LYS A 24 -10.67 3.60 11.01
N CYS A 25 -11.13 2.38 10.77
CA CYS A 25 -10.30 1.32 10.26
C CYS A 25 -9.91 1.71 8.82
N ILE A 26 -8.64 1.96 8.52
CA ILE A 26 -8.10 2.09 7.13
C ILE A 26 -6.98 1.08 6.77
N ASN A 27 -6.88 0.57 5.55
CA ASN A 27 -5.87 -0.46 5.25
C ASN A 27 -4.54 0.18 4.83
N VAL A 28 -3.62 0.39 5.77
CA VAL A 28 -2.32 1.02 5.47
C VAL A 28 -1.38 0.18 4.60
N MET A 29 -1.76 -1.04 4.23
CA MET A 29 -1.01 -1.88 3.30
C MET A 29 -1.29 -1.56 1.84
N LYS A 30 -2.45 -0.94 1.55
CA LYS A 30 -2.99 -0.70 0.20
C LYS A 30 -3.56 0.71 0.02
N ASP A 31 -3.84 1.43 1.10
CA ASP A 31 -4.39 2.78 1.06
C ASP A 31 -3.31 3.80 0.71
N LEU A 32 -3.51 4.47 -0.43
CA LEU A 32 -2.59 5.47 -0.97
C LEU A 32 -2.41 6.69 -0.05
N PHE A 33 -3.43 7.04 0.75
CA PHE A 33 -3.44 8.22 1.60
C PHE A 33 -2.96 7.93 3.02
N ASN A 34 -2.71 6.67 3.33
CA ASN A 34 -2.34 6.22 4.66
C ASN A 34 -1.35 5.06 4.60
N CYS A 35 -0.38 5.10 3.70
CA CYS A 35 0.52 3.98 3.48
C CYS A 35 1.49 3.82 4.65
N GLY A 36 1.48 2.66 5.31
CA GLY A 36 2.25 2.36 6.52
C GLY A 36 1.82 3.09 7.79
N MET A 37 1.36 4.35 7.70
CA MET A 37 0.83 5.10 8.84
C MET A 37 -0.29 6.07 8.43
N CYS A 38 -1.10 6.48 9.41
CA CYS A 38 -2.18 7.44 9.22
C CYS A 38 -1.69 8.75 8.61
N GLY A 39 -2.34 9.21 7.54
CA GLY A 39 -2.02 10.48 6.89
C GLY A 39 -0.74 10.48 6.06
N TYR A 40 -0.03 9.34 5.98
CA TYR A 40 1.12 9.22 5.10
C TYR A 40 0.66 8.92 3.68
N LYS A 41 0.61 9.97 2.87
CA LYS A 41 0.21 9.90 1.47
C LYS A 41 1.42 9.62 0.59
N CYS A 42 1.32 8.60 -0.27
CA CYS A 42 2.34 8.35 -1.28
C CYS A 42 2.42 9.49 -2.31
N LYS A 43 3.58 9.66 -2.95
CA LYS A 43 3.76 10.68 -3.98
C LYS A 43 2.90 10.39 -5.20
N TYR A 44 2.75 11.40 -6.06
CA TYR A 44 2.08 11.22 -7.35
C TYR A 44 2.77 10.11 -8.14
N SER A 45 1.98 9.21 -8.75
CA SER A 45 2.40 7.98 -9.46
C SER A 45 2.98 6.83 -8.61
N GLU A 46 3.02 6.96 -7.29
CA GLU A 46 3.33 5.84 -6.39
C GLU A 46 2.07 5.09 -5.98
N ILE A 47 2.23 3.83 -5.58
CA ILE A 47 1.19 2.98 -5.00
C ILE A 47 1.63 2.51 -3.62
N CYS A 48 0.67 2.24 -2.74
CA CYS A 48 0.97 1.64 -1.45
C CYS A 48 1.07 0.11 -1.56
N CYS A 49 2.27 -0.43 -1.32
CA CYS A 49 2.55 -1.86 -1.31
C CYS A 49 3.19 -2.27 0.00
N LYS A 50 2.46 -3.06 0.80
CA LYS A 50 2.95 -3.60 2.09
C LYS A 50 3.63 -2.53 2.95
N VAL A 51 2.90 -1.48 3.28
CA VAL A 51 3.34 -0.30 4.07
C VAL A 51 4.36 0.63 3.40
N GLN A 52 4.78 0.37 2.17
CA GLN A 52 5.74 1.21 1.46
C GLN A 52 5.12 1.82 0.21
N CYS A 53 5.41 3.10 0.00
CA CYS A 53 5.11 3.76 -1.26
C CYS A 53 6.16 3.34 -2.29
N VAL A 54 5.73 2.78 -3.40
CA VAL A 54 6.59 2.30 -4.48
C VAL A 54 6.08 2.83 -5.81
N SER A 55 6.99 3.14 -6.74
CA SER A 55 6.63 3.61 -8.07
C SER A 55 6.21 2.42 -8.94
N ALA A 56 4.92 2.30 -9.24
CA ALA A 56 4.47 1.24 -10.15
C ALA A 56 4.97 1.44 -11.59
N SER A 57 5.44 2.64 -11.94
CA SER A 57 5.88 2.97 -13.29
C SER A 57 7.37 2.70 -13.55
N LEU A 58 8.18 2.67 -12.49
CA LEU A 58 9.65 2.58 -12.58
C LEU A 58 10.25 1.48 -11.70
N ASP A 59 9.56 1.04 -10.64
CA ASP A 59 10.08 -0.01 -9.77
C ASP A 59 9.96 -1.36 -10.45
N LYS A 60 11.10 -1.93 -10.85
CA LYS A 60 11.21 -3.27 -11.41
C LYS A 60 10.58 -4.37 -10.55
N ARG A 61 10.49 -4.19 -9.23
CA ARG A 61 9.89 -5.16 -8.30
C ARG A 61 8.37 -5.02 -8.16
N ASN A 62 7.81 -3.90 -8.61
CA ASN A 62 6.40 -3.53 -8.45
C ASN A 62 5.81 -2.93 -9.74
N CYS A 63 6.26 -3.40 -10.89
CA CYS A 63 5.96 -2.81 -12.20
C CYS A 63 4.49 -3.07 -12.59
N GLY A 64 3.71 -2.00 -12.72
CA GLY A 64 2.27 -2.06 -12.98
C GLY A 64 1.44 -2.61 -11.79
N GLY A 65 2.03 -2.73 -10.60
CA GLY A 65 1.33 -3.17 -9.39
C GLY A 65 2.22 -3.83 -8.34
N CYS A 66 1.71 -3.96 -7.11
CA CYS A 66 2.46 -4.58 -6.00
C CYS A 66 2.90 -6.01 -6.34
N HIS A 67 4.17 -6.31 -6.07
CA HIS A 67 4.79 -7.62 -6.30
C HIS A 67 4.79 -8.10 -7.75
N LYS A 68 4.58 -7.20 -8.72
CA LYS A 68 4.77 -7.50 -10.14
C LYS A 68 6.21 -7.24 -10.56
N LYS A 69 7.07 -8.21 -10.30
CA LYS A 69 8.48 -8.12 -10.65
C LYS A 69 8.71 -8.44 -12.14
N CYS A 70 9.43 -7.58 -12.86
CA CYS A 70 9.88 -7.87 -14.23
C CYS A 70 10.97 -8.95 -14.26
N LYS A 71 11.11 -9.66 -15.38
CA LYS A 71 12.12 -10.72 -15.52
C LYS A 71 13.54 -10.16 -15.42
N LYS A 72 14.50 -11.07 -15.23
CA LYS A 72 15.92 -10.69 -15.24
C LYS A 72 16.25 -10.14 -16.64
N GLY A 73 16.90 -8.98 -16.71
CA GLY A 73 17.16 -8.26 -17.97
C GLY A 73 16.13 -7.17 -18.32
N GLU A 74 14.87 -7.30 -17.89
CA GLU A 74 13.81 -6.33 -18.23
C GLU A 74 13.84 -5.08 -17.35
N PHE A 75 13.38 -3.95 -17.89
CA PHE A 75 13.18 -2.68 -17.21
C PHE A 75 11.69 -2.43 -16.98
N CYS A 76 11.36 -1.67 -15.94
CA CYS A 76 10.01 -1.16 -15.77
C CYS A 76 9.92 0.21 -16.44
N VAL A 77 9.11 0.31 -17.48
CA VAL A 77 8.92 1.54 -18.26
C VAL A 77 7.43 1.80 -18.36
N TYR A 78 6.99 2.95 -17.84
CA TYR A 78 5.57 3.34 -17.77
C TYR A 78 4.64 2.27 -17.15
N GLY A 79 5.17 1.43 -16.25
CA GLY A 79 4.41 0.38 -15.59
C GLY A 79 4.26 -0.91 -16.39
N MET A 80 5.07 -1.07 -17.44
CA MET A 80 5.18 -2.29 -18.22
C MET A 80 6.62 -2.79 -18.20
N CYS A 81 6.77 -4.10 -18.14
CA CYS A 81 8.08 -4.74 -18.27
C CYS A 81 8.49 -4.76 -19.75
N ASN A 82 9.69 -4.29 -20.05
CA ASN A 82 10.29 -4.27 -21.38
C ASN A 82 11.71 -4.84 -21.34
#